data_AF-A0A226D958-F1
#
_entry.id   AF-A0A226D958-F1
#
_cell.length_a   1.000
_cell.length_b   1.000
_cell.length_c   1.000
_cell.angle_alpha   90.00
_cell.angle_beta   90.00
_cell.angle_gamma   90.00
#
_symmetry.space_group_name_H-M   'P 1'
#
loop_
_entity.id
_entity.type
_entity.pdbx_description
1 polymer ?
#
loop_
_entity_poly.entity_id
_entity_poly.type
_entity_poly.pdbx_seq_one_letter_code
_entity_poly.pdbx_strand_id
1 'polypeptide(L)'
;MHAISIIKLNAPLAKSSVEFFSQIACLLPNDTAFHDPGSNLGQIFAFVSLHPKEFGPVTEFNKKIKLKPSTNCFALLSKPTNKFVKHDPQNYASADLYQLPYRLAMDFMMGIKMEFKYDQLFSSLLHRQHRKHPKYIGDINNDSFSVESAIEKESTECGRSVFVGSADEIGEEVTYLKRHYPRVNFYKGKDDLMSRLRGWVFQNEGTSPLPRVFTTYLESGCYSKLMEHSILRSFLRRRKWTRNAEENNQHQRVFSVDMYGNIQTIFYIFGFLLAVTFFVWVSEFIYFNRFNVVRI
;
A
#
# COMPACT_ATOMS: atom_id res chain seq x y z
N MET A 1 -1.85 -12.06 10.50
CA MET A 1 -0.38 -12.08 10.56
C MET A 1 0.06 -10.66 10.28
N HIS A 2 0.52 -9.91 11.28
CA HIS A 2 0.93 -8.51 11.07
C HIS A 2 2.34 -8.52 10.52
N ALA A 3 2.39 -8.37 9.21
CA ALA A 3 3.62 -8.26 8.46
C ALA A 3 3.77 -6.79 8.05
N ILE A 4 4.81 -6.08 8.47
CA ILE A 4 5.00 -4.71 7.98
C ILE A 4 5.46 -4.82 6.54
N SER A 5 4.62 -4.41 5.60
CA SER A 5 4.93 -4.45 4.16
C SER A 5 5.09 -3.03 3.61
N ILE A 6 5.47 -2.94 2.35
CA ILE A 6 5.60 -1.70 1.58
C ILE A 6 4.56 -1.71 0.47
N ILE A 7 3.93 -0.57 0.21
CA ILE A 7 3.29 -0.31 -1.08
C ILE A 7 4.12 0.72 -1.84
N LYS A 8 4.60 0.36 -3.03
CA LYS A 8 5.11 1.33 -4.00
C LYS A 8 3.95 1.99 -4.70
N LEU A 9 3.97 3.31 -4.65
CA LEU A 9 2.90 4.20 -5.04
C LEU A 9 3.47 5.08 -6.16
N ASN A 10 3.09 4.74 -7.39
CA ASN A 10 3.39 5.45 -8.64
C ASN A 10 4.80 6.09 -8.73
N ALA A 11 5.77 5.42 -9.35
CA ALA A 11 7.03 6.08 -9.73
C ALA A 11 7.12 6.13 -11.26
N PRO A 12 7.29 7.32 -11.87
CA PRO A 12 7.29 7.46 -13.33
C PRO A 12 8.56 6.92 -13.98
N LEU A 13 9.57 6.52 -13.20
CA LEU A 13 10.89 6.17 -13.71
C LEU A 13 11.50 5.05 -12.87
N ALA A 14 11.33 3.81 -13.34
CA ALA A 14 12.36 2.77 -13.43
C ALA A 14 11.69 1.43 -13.80
N LYS A 15 12.35 0.68 -14.69
CA LYS A 15 12.02 -0.70 -15.10
C LYS A 15 12.03 -1.71 -13.92
N SER A 16 12.32 -1.26 -12.70
CA SER A 16 12.37 -2.05 -11.47
C SER A 16 11.32 -1.56 -10.46
N SER A 17 10.39 -2.45 -10.12
CA SER A 17 9.58 -2.36 -8.90
C SER A 17 10.50 -2.28 -7.68
N VAL A 18 10.10 -1.46 -6.70
CA VAL A 18 10.68 -1.59 -5.36
C VAL A 18 10.03 -2.81 -4.77
N GLU A 19 10.80 -3.86 -4.60
CA GLU A 19 10.30 -5.13 -4.05
C GLU A 19 10.68 -5.26 -2.58
N PHE A 20 11.84 -4.70 -2.20
CA PHE A 20 12.47 -4.94 -0.92
C PHE A 20 12.63 -3.69 -0.06
N PHE A 21 12.56 -3.85 1.27
CA PHE A 21 12.80 -2.75 2.22
C PHE A 21 14.22 -2.16 2.10
N SER A 22 15.21 -2.98 1.74
CA SER A 22 16.59 -2.53 1.53
C SER A 22 16.74 -1.50 0.41
N GLN A 23 15.81 -1.50 -0.55
CA GLN A 23 15.82 -0.55 -1.68
C GLN A 23 15.26 0.82 -1.31
N ILE A 24 14.50 0.91 -0.22
CA ILE A 24 13.94 2.17 0.26
C ILE A 24 14.69 2.74 1.45
N ALA A 25 15.53 1.95 2.10
CA ALA A 25 16.37 2.35 3.21
C ALA A 25 17.28 3.52 2.83
N CYS A 26 17.33 4.56 3.66
CA CYS A 26 18.30 5.63 3.47
C CYS A 26 19.65 5.25 4.01
N LEU A 27 20.47 4.68 3.12
CA LEU A 27 21.88 4.46 3.37
C LEU A 27 22.63 5.78 3.18
N LEU A 28 23.17 6.30 4.27
CA LEU A 28 24.16 7.35 4.23
C LEU A 28 25.48 6.74 3.71
N PRO A 29 26.11 7.30 2.67
CA PRO A 29 27.30 6.71 2.06
C PRO A 29 28.52 6.58 2.99
N ASN A 30 28.49 7.19 4.19
CA ASN A 30 29.62 7.23 5.14
C ASN A 30 29.24 6.90 6.60
N ASP A 31 28.04 6.41 6.90
CA ASP A 31 27.67 6.10 8.29
C ASP A 31 28.17 4.71 8.69
N THR A 32 29.44 4.63 9.09
CA THR A 32 30.03 3.43 9.71
C THR A 32 29.49 3.16 11.12
N ALA A 33 28.70 4.08 11.69
CA ALA A 33 28.18 4.00 13.06
C ALA A 33 27.18 2.86 13.29
N PHE A 34 26.60 2.27 12.24
CA PHE A 34 25.63 1.18 12.34
C PHE A 34 26.16 -0.17 11.86
N HIS A 35 27.46 -0.28 11.58
CA HIS A 35 28.07 -1.50 11.04
C HIS A 35 28.53 -2.50 12.11
N ASP A 36 28.11 -2.36 13.37
CA ASP A 36 28.44 -3.34 14.41
C ASP A 36 27.34 -4.44 14.48
N PRO A 37 27.58 -5.65 13.92
CA PRO A 37 26.57 -6.71 13.80
C PRO A 37 26.25 -7.39 15.15
N GLY A 38 26.79 -6.87 16.26
CA GLY A 38 26.46 -7.27 17.63
C GLY A 38 25.51 -6.32 18.36
N SER A 39 24.83 -5.42 17.64
CA SER A 39 23.94 -4.41 18.23
C SER A 39 22.74 -5.04 18.92
N ASN A 40 22.92 -5.31 20.21
CA ASN A 40 21.90 -5.74 21.15
C ASN A 40 20.65 -4.85 21.04
N LEU A 41 19.48 -5.46 21.23
CA LEU A 41 18.18 -4.82 21.42
C LEU A 41 18.23 -3.63 22.42
N GLY A 42 19.19 -3.66 23.34
CA GLY A 42 19.54 -2.56 24.24
C GLY A 42 20.00 -1.26 23.55
N GLN A 43 20.62 -1.32 22.37
CA GLN A 43 20.98 -0.12 21.59
C GLN A 43 19.77 0.50 20.90
N ILE A 44 18.84 -0.30 20.37
CA ILE A 44 17.56 0.20 19.86
C ILE A 44 16.79 0.85 21.01
N PHE A 45 16.73 0.19 22.17
CA PHE A 45 16.11 0.74 23.37
C PHE A 45 16.78 2.05 23.80
N ALA A 46 18.11 2.08 23.90
CA ALA A 46 18.87 3.29 24.23
C ALA A 46 18.62 4.42 23.23
N PHE A 47 18.60 4.12 21.92
CA PHE A 47 18.30 5.11 20.89
C PHE A 47 16.90 5.72 21.06
N VAL A 48 15.89 4.89 21.30
CA VAL A 48 14.50 5.35 21.53
C VAL A 48 14.42 6.18 22.81
N SER A 49 15.06 5.73 23.89
CA SER A 49 15.09 6.42 25.18
C SER A 49 15.88 7.73 25.14
N LEU A 50 16.92 7.83 24.29
CA LEU A 50 17.75 9.03 24.12
C LEU A 50 17.10 10.08 23.21
N HIS A 51 16.13 9.69 22.38
CA HIS A 51 15.42 10.58 21.48
C HIS A 51 13.92 10.73 21.80
N PRO A 52 13.51 11.05 23.04
CA PRO A 52 12.11 11.13 23.44
C PRO A 52 11.38 12.30 22.78
N LYS A 53 12.08 13.31 22.25
CA LYS A 53 11.45 14.38 21.46
C LYS A 53 11.06 13.92 20.05
N GLU A 54 11.70 12.86 19.55
CA GLU A 54 11.43 12.29 18.24
C GLU A 54 10.49 11.08 18.34
N PHE A 55 10.51 10.34 19.45
CA PHE A 55 9.71 9.12 19.67
C PHE A 55 8.69 9.20 20.81
N GLY A 56 8.72 10.25 21.63
CA GLY A 56 7.80 10.44 22.75
C GLY A 56 6.52 11.18 22.38
N PRO A 57 5.50 11.16 23.25
CA PRO A 57 4.25 11.87 23.04
C PRO A 57 4.54 13.38 23.03
N VAL A 58 4.31 14.03 21.89
CA VAL A 58 4.71 15.42 21.77
C VAL A 58 3.67 16.34 22.37
N THR A 59 4.09 17.12 23.36
CA THR A 59 3.20 17.98 24.16
C THR A 59 3.22 19.45 23.73
N GLU A 60 4.07 19.88 22.79
CA GLU A 60 4.13 21.30 22.34
C GLU A 60 4.42 21.44 20.83
N PHE A 61 3.43 21.87 20.04
CA PHE A 61 3.57 22.13 18.59
C PHE A 61 2.93 23.43 18.07
N ASN A 62 3.21 24.56 18.71
CA ASN A 62 2.87 25.88 18.13
C ASN A 62 3.92 26.43 17.14
N LYS A 63 4.89 25.63 16.69
CA LYS A 63 5.94 26.08 15.75
C LYS A 63 5.59 25.66 14.32
N LYS A 64 5.41 26.62 13.42
CA LYS A 64 5.31 26.40 11.96
C LYS A 64 6.37 25.39 11.53
N ILE A 65 5.94 24.23 11.06
CA ILE A 65 6.84 23.19 10.58
C ILE A 65 7.49 23.70 9.32
N LYS A 66 8.77 24.08 9.43
CA LYS A 66 9.59 24.30 8.25
C LYS A 66 9.79 22.92 7.60
N LEU A 67 9.05 22.65 6.52
CA LEU A 67 9.29 21.46 5.71
C LEU A 67 10.75 21.47 5.28
N LYS A 68 11.51 20.48 5.75
CA LYS A 68 12.91 20.32 5.31
C LYS A 68 12.87 19.92 3.83
N PRO A 69 13.66 20.57 2.96
CA PRO A 69 13.66 20.26 1.53
C PRO A 69 13.97 18.77 1.29
N SER A 70 13.34 18.23 0.26
CA SER A 70 13.34 16.80 -0.11
C SER A 70 14.76 16.24 -0.09
N THR A 71 15.02 15.36 0.88
CA THR A 71 16.17 14.46 0.85
C THR A 71 16.00 13.50 -0.34
N ASN A 72 17.08 12.88 -0.81
CA ASN A 72 17.03 11.82 -1.84
C ASN A 72 16.32 10.53 -1.35
N CYS A 73 15.76 10.55 -0.15
CA CYS A 73 15.11 9.46 0.55
C CYS A 73 13.66 9.25 0.12
N PHE A 74 13.19 8.00 0.28
CA PHE A 74 11.76 7.72 0.22
C PHE A 74 11.04 8.34 1.43
N ALA A 75 9.86 8.90 1.18
CA ALA A 75 8.92 9.22 2.24
C ALA A 75 8.18 7.95 2.67
N LEU A 76 8.16 7.70 3.99
CA LEU A 76 7.50 6.56 4.61
C LEU A 76 6.16 7.06 5.17
N LEU A 77 5.12 6.96 4.35
CA LEU A 77 3.76 7.33 4.68
C LEU A 77 3.04 6.17 5.36
N SER A 78 1.98 6.47 6.11
CA SER A 78 1.25 5.45 6.85
C SER A 78 -0.05 5.96 7.42
N LYS A 79 -0.93 5.04 7.83
CA LYS A 79 -2.23 5.38 8.40
C LYS A 79 -2.10 6.16 9.72
N PRO A 80 -2.81 7.29 9.89
CA PRO A 80 -2.86 7.99 11.16
C PRO A 80 -3.60 7.13 12.19
N THR A 81 -3.06 7.07 13.41
CA THR A 81 -3.53 6.13 14.44
C THR A 81 -4.46 6.73 15.45
N ASN A 82 -4.46 8.06 15.59
CA ASN A 82 -5.25 8.74 16.59
C ASN A 82 -6.32 9.63 15.96
N LYS A 83 -7.57 9.42 16.35
CA LYS A 83 -8.69 10.32 16.02
C LYS A 83 -8.62 11.65 16.79
N PHE A 84 -7.74 11.73 17.80
CA PHE A 84 -7.80 12.75 18.84
C PHE A 84 -6.85 13.95 18.66
N VAL A 85 -6.04 14.02 17.61
CA VAL A 85 -5.11 15.15 17.46
C VAL A 85 -5.14 15.69 16.04
N LYS A 86 -6.14 16.54 15.75
CA LYS A 86 -6.27 17.28 14.49
C LYS A 86 -5.09 18.23 14.21
N HIS A 87 -4.19 18.45 15.17
CA HIS A 87 -3.20 19.53 15.13
C HIS A 87 -1.75 19.11 15.37
N ASP A 88 -1.42 17.81 15.37
CA ASP A 88 -0.03 17.36 15.56
C ASP A 88 0.51 16.62 14.33
N PRO A 89 1.35 17.31 13.52
CA PRO A 89 2.02 16.73 12.38
C PRO A 89 2.95 15.56 12.60
N GLN A 90 3.41 15.34 13.82
CA GLN A 90 4.29 14.22 14.15
C GLN A 90 3.51 12.94 14.47
N ASN A 91 2.20 13.03 14.73
CA ASN A 91 1.31 11.87 14.87
C ASN A 91 0.88 11.26 13.53
N TYR A 92 1.38 11.77 12.40
CA TYR A 92 1.09 11.25 11.06
C TYR A 92 2.09 10.19 10.59
N ALA A 93 3.16 10.00 11.35
CA ALA A 93 4.00 8.84 11.18
C ALA A 93 3.33 7.62 11.82
N SER A 94 3.50 6.44 11.22
CA SER A 94 2.74 5.24 11.59
C SER A 94 3.02 4.98 13.04
N ALA A 95 1.98 4.91 13.86
CA ALA A 95 2.18 4.33 15.18
C ALA A 95 2.67 2.89 15.05
N ASP A 96 2.46 2.19 13.94
CA ASP A 96 3.11 0.90 13.77
C ASP A 96 4.63 1.00 13.60
N LEU A 97 5.19 1.97 12.88
CA LEU A 97 6.64 2.14 12.74
C LEU A 97 7.27 2.79 14.00
N TYR A 98 6.53 3.69 14.67
CA TYR A 98 6.99 4.43 15.85
C TYR A 98 6.69 3.77 17.18
N GLN A 99 5.59 3.03 17.29
CA GLN A 99 5.36 2.16 18.43
C GLN A 99 6.10 0.85 18.25
N LEU A 100 6.66 0.54 17.07
CA LEU A 100 7.45 -0.68 16.92
C LEU A 100 8.52 -0.75 17.99
N PRO A 101 9.43 0.23 18.14
CA PRO A 101 10.49 0.14 19.13
C PRO A 101 9.97 0.00 20.56
N TYR A 102 8.86 0.67 20.91
CA TYR A 102 8.22 0.50 22.21
C TYR A 102 7.65 -0.91 22.40
N ARG A 103 6.97 -1.45 21.39
CA ARG A 103 6.42 -2.81 21.42
C ARG A 103 7.53 -3.86 21.45
N LEU A 104 8.59 -3.67 20.66
CA LEU A 104 9.80 -4.50 20.68
C LEU A 104 10.41 -4.53 22.09
N ALA A 105 10.49 -3.37 22.75
CA ALA A 105 10.96 -3.27 24.12
C ALA A 105 10.06 -4.02 25.11
N MET A 106 8.74 -3.91 24.96
CA MET A 106 7.78 -4.66 25.78
C MET A 106 7.88 -6.17 25.57
N ASP A 107 7.98 -6.63 24.32
CA ASP A 107 8.14 -8.05 24.01
C ASP A 107 9.44 -8.62 24.58
N PHE A 108 10.53 -7.83 24.50
CA PHE A 108 11.80 -8.17 25.12
C PHE A 108 11.67 -8.27 26.65
N MET A 109 11.00 -7.30 27.29
CA MET A 109 10.72 -7.36 28.73
C MET A 109 9.84 -8.57 29.11
N MET A 110 8.96 -9.01 28.22
CA MET A 110 8.14 -10.21 28.39
C MET A 110 8.88 -11.51 28.03
N GLY A 111 10.16 -11.46 27.65
CA GLY A 111 10.96 -12.63 27.31
C GLY A 111 10.58 -13.31 26.00
N ILE A 112 9.82 -12.63 25.14
CA ILE A 112 9.44 -13.17 23.83
C ILE A 112 10.68 -13.14 22.94
N LYS A 113 11.19 -14.32 22.58
CA LYS A 113 12.28 -14.45 21.61
C LYS A 113 11.79 -13.98 20.25
N MET A 114 12.32 -12.85 19.80
CA MET A 114 12.06 -12.30 18.48
C MET A 114 13.29 -12.50 17.61
N GLU A 115 13.12 -13.15 16.47
CA GLU A 115 14.19 -13.35 15.50
C GLU A 115 14.26 -12.11 14.60
N PHE A 116 15.11 -11.16 14.98
CA PHE A 116 15.33 -9.97 14.19
C PHE A 116 16.29 -10.25 13.05
N LYS A 117 15.75 -10.55 11.87
CA LYS A 117 16.54 -10.69 10.65
C LYS A 117 17.01 -9.34 10.09
N TYR A 118 16.59 -8.21 10.68
CA TYR A 118 16.60 -6.89 10.01
C TYR A 118 16.97 -5.69 10.90
N ASP A 119 17.76 -5.85 11.96
CA ASP A 119 18.07 -4.74 12.89
C ASP A 119 18.68 -3.52 12.19
N GLN A 120 19.69 -3.73 11.33
CA GLN A 120 20.34 -2.65 10.58
C GLN A 120 19.37 -1.97 9.59
N LEU A 121 18.53 -2.76 8.93
CA LEU A 121 17.54 -2.26 7.98
C LEU A 121 16.46 -1.45 8.68
N PHE A 122 15.98 -1.93 9.83
CA PHE A 122 15.00 -1.24 10.64
C PHE A 122 15.52 0.11 11.14
N SER A 123 16.76 0.17 11.63
CA SER A 123 17.41 1.42 12.01
C SER A 123 17.54 2.40 10.85
N SER A 124 17.88 1.91 9.65
CA SER A 124 17.95 2.76 8.45
C SER A 124 16.57 3.31 8.05
N LEU A 125 15.50 2.54 8.16
CA LEU A 125 14.14 3.01 7.89
C LEU A 125 13.64 4.03 8.93
N LEU A 126 14.08 3.92 10.17
CA LEU A 126 13.77 4.90 11.21
C LEU A 126 14.56 6.20 11.08
N HIS A 127 15.58 6.23 10.22
CA HIS A 127 16.48 7.35 10.08
C HIS A 127 15.75 8.68 9.81
N ARG A 128 16.25 9.76 10.41
CA ARG A 128 15.61 11.09 10.39
C ARG A 128 15.51 11.72 8.99
N GLN A 129 16.29 11.22 8.02
CA GLN A 129 16.20 11.69 6.64
C GLN A 129 14.97 11.16 5.90
N HIS A 130 14.33 10.09 6.39
CA HIS A 130 13.02 9.69 5.90
C HIS A 130 12.00 10.74 6.31
N ARG A 131 11.29 11.28 5.32
CA ARG A 131 10.10 12.07 5.59
C ARG A 131 8.96 11.13 5.96
N LYS A 132 8.27 11.44 7.05
CA LYS A 132 7.26 10.55 7.66
C LYS A 132 5.87 11.20 7.74
N HIS A 133 5.68 12.29 7.00
CA HIS A 133 4.44 13.03 6.85
C HIS A 133 4.24 13.34 5.37
N PRO A 134 2.99 13.49 4.88
CA PRO A 134 2.76 13.87 3.50
C PRO A 134 3.27 15.29 3.18
N LYS A 135 3.52 15.59 1.90
CA LYS A 135 3.98 16.90 1.39
C LYS A 135 2.91 17.96 1.63
N TYR A 136 1.66 17.58 1.42
CA TYR A 136 0.47 18.43 1.49
C TYR A 136 -0.05 18.63 2.91
N ILE A 137 0.77 18.36 3.93
CA ILE A 137 0.34 18.50 5.33
C ILE A 137 0.00 19.95 5.71
N GLY A 138 0.64 20.92 5.06
CA GLY A 138 0.35 22.35 5.27
C GLY A 138 -1.03 22.78 4.77
N ASP A 139 -1.64 22.01 3.86
CA ASP A 139 -2.93 22.33 3.23
C ASP A 139 -4.13 21.85 4.06
N ILE A 140 -3.88 21.13 5.17
CA ILE A 140 -4.88 20.53 6.07
C ILE A 140 -5.68 21.58 6.87
N ASN A 141 -5.25 22.85 6.86
CA ASN A 141 -5.96 23.92 7.55
C ASN A 141 -7.34 24.23 6.97
N ASN A 142 -7.64 23.75 5.75
CA ASN A 142 -8.98 23.80 5.20
C ASN A 142 -9.78 22.60 5.73
N ASP A 143 -10.97 22.83 6.29
CA ASP A 143 -11.88 21.79 6.84
C ASP A 143 -12.21 20.63 5.88
N SER A 144 -11.81 20.77 4.60
CA SER A 144 -11.89 19.77 3.57
C SER A 144 -10.66 18.85 3.47
N PHE A 145 -9.45 19.24 3.83
CA PHE A 145 -8.29 18.40 3.50
C PHE A 145 -7.86 17.52 4.67
N SER A 146 -8.22 16.23 4.65
CA SER A 146 -7.80 15.28 5.70
C SER A 146 -6.37 14.76 5.47
N VAL A 147 -5.73 14.28 6.54
CA VAL A 147 -4.40 13.65 6.48
C VAL A 147 -4.42 12.43 5.56
N GLU A 148 -5.49 11.63 5.65
CA GLU A 148 -5.69 10.50 4.76
C GLU A 148 -5.76 10.94 3.29
N SER A 149 -6.41 12.07 3.00
CA SER A 149 -6.44 12.65 1.65
C SER A 149 -5.06 13.13 1.20
N ALA A 150 -4.25 13.68 2.12
CA ALA A 150 -2.88 14.10 1.83
C ALA A 150 -1.98 12.90 1.51
N ILE A 151 -2.12 11.81 2.27
CA ILE A 151 -1.43 10.54 2.02
C ILE A 151 -1.89 9.95 0.70
N GLU A 152 -3.20 9.85 0.45
CA GLU A 152 -3.78 9.31 -0.79
C GLU A 152 -3.29 10.12 -2.00
N LYS A 153 -3.36 11.45 -1.94
CA LYS A 153 -2.86 12.34 -2.98
C LYS A 153 -1.38 12.07 -3.28
N GLU A 154 -0.52 12.08 -2.27
CA GLU A 154 0.90 11.79 -2.47
C GLU A 154 1.19 10.34 -2.91
N SER A 155 0.31 9.40 -2.56
CA SER A 155 0.39 7.98 -2.97
C SER A 155 -0.04 7.78 -4.42
N THR A 156 -0.92 8.63 -4.93
CA THR A 156 -1.36 8.57 -6.33
C THR A 156 -0.42 9.33 -7.26
N GLU A 157 0.25 10.34 -6.72
CA GLU A 157 1.23 11.14 -7.44
C GLU A 157 2.54 10.40 -7.66
N CYS A 158 3.14 10.69 -8.81
CA CYS A 158 4.44 10.20 -9.20
C CYS A 158 5.54 10.71 -8.23
N GLY A 159 6.09 9.84 -7.38
CA GLY A 159 7.02 10.27 -6.34
C GLY A 159 7.87 9.18 -5.68
N ARG A 160 8.81 9.61 -4.83
CA ARG A 160 9.53 8.73 -3.89
C ARG A 160 8.75 8.66 -2.58
N SER A 161 7.55 8.09 -2.63
CA SER A 161 6.68 7.86 -1.49
C SER A 161 6.31 6.37 -1.42
N VAL A 162 6.25 5.86 -0.21
CA VAL A 162 5.93 4.47 0.09
C VAL A 162 4.96 4.48 1.24
N PHE A 163 3.89 3.69 1.14
CA PHE A 163 2.99 3.46 2.25
C PHE A 163 3.46 2.23 3.03
N VAL A 164 3.66 2.42 4.33
CA VAL A 164 4.11 1.41 5.27
C VAL A 164 3.01 1.21 6.30
N GLY A 165 2.71 -0.04 6.59
CA GLY A 165 1.66 -0.44 7.52
C GLY A 165 1.66 -1.94 7.68
N SER A 166 0.68 -2.45 8.42
CA SER A 166 0.51 -3.90 8.52
C SER A 166 0.04 -4.53 7.21
N ALA A 167 0.26 -5.83 7.03
CA ALA A 167 -0.06 -6.55 5.81
C ALA A 167 -1.53 -6.48 5.44
N ASP A 168 -2.40 -6.50 6.45
CA ASP A 168 -3.84 -6.37 6.28
C ASP A 168 -4.20 -4.95 5.82
N GLU A 169 -3.68 -3.93 6.49
CA GLU A 169 -3.88 -2.52 6.10
C GLU A 169 -3.34 -2.24 4.70
N ILE A 170 -2.22 -2.86 4.34
CA ILE A 170 -1.63 -2.73 3.01
C ILE A 170 -2.49 -3.42 1.96
N GLY A 171 -3.01 -4.61 2.26
CA GLY A 171 -3.95 -5.29 1.38
C GLY A 171 -5.20 -4.45 1.13
N GLU A 172 -5.76 -3.87 2.19
CA GLU A 172 -6.89 -2.95 2.13
C GLU A 172 -6.58 -1.70 1.30
N GLU A 173 -5.44 -1.06 1.56
CA GLU A 173 -5.02 0.17 0.88
C GLU A 173 -4.74 -0.05 -0.60
N VAL A 174 -4.04 -1.14 -0.98
CA VAL A 174 -3.84 -1.49 -2.39
C VAL A 174 -5.17 -1.76 -3.09
N THR A 175 -6.08 -2.50 -2.44
CA THR A 175 -7.39 -2.81 -3.01
C THR A 175 -8.20 -1.54 -3.23
N TYR A 176 -8.18 -0.63 -2.26
CA TYR A 176 -8.83 0.68 -2.34
C TYR A 176 -8.26 1.51 -3.49
N LEU A 177 -6.94 1.67 -3.54
CA LEU A 177 -6.27 2.51 -4.52
C LEU A 177 -6.41 1.96 -5.94
N LYS A 178 -6.26 0.64 -6.15
CA LYS A 178 -6.48 0.02 -7.48
C LYS A 178 -7.90 0.22 -7.98
N ARG A 179 -8.89 0.21 -7.08
CA ARG A 179 -10.30 0.41 -7.44
C ARG A 179 -10.60 1.84 -7.89
N HIS A 180 -9.99 2.84 -7.26
CA HIS A 180 -10.27 4.26 -7.53
C HIS A 180 -9.28 4.91 -8.51
N TYR A 181 -8.08 4.34 -8.68
CA TYR A 181 -7.04 4.85 -9.56
C TYR A 181 -6.56 3.74 -10.52
N PRO A 182 -7.43 3.27 -11.44
CA PRO A 182 -7.12 2.12 -12.31
C PRO A 182 -5.96 2.37 -13.28
N ARG A 183 -5.60 3.64 -13.52
CA ARG A 183 -4.46 4.03 -14.36
C ARG A 183 -3.12 4.01 -13.62
N VAL A 184 -3.16 3.89 -12.29
CA VAL A 184 -1.97 3.90 -11.46
C VAL A 184 -1.66 2.47 -11.03
N ASN A 185 -0.43 2.03 -11.33
CA ASN A 185 0.03 0.71 -10.93
C ASN A 185 0.59 0.76 -9.51
N PHE A 186 -0.13 0.10 -8.60
CA PHE A 186 0.29 -0.07 -7.21
C PHE A 186 0.92 -1.46 -7.00
N TYR A 187 2.08 -1.49 -6.37
CA TYR A 187 2.82 -2.72 -6.10
C TYR A 187 2.97 -2.92 -4.59
N LYS A 188 2.75 -4.15 -4.12
CA LYS A 188 3.08 -4.56 -2.76
C LYS A 188 4.51 -5.12 -2.77
N GLY A 189 5.34 -4.73 -1.81
CA GLY A 189 6.66 -5.32 -1.57
C GLY A 189 6.54 -6.81 -1.25
N LYS A 190 7.62 -7.56 -1.49
CA LYS A 190 7.64 -9.03 -1.31
C LYS A 190 7.99 -9.44 0.10
N ASP A 191 8.74 -8.59 0.78
CA ASP A 191 9.28 -8.82 2.10
C ASP A 191 8.48 -8.08 3.15
N ASP A 192 8.39 -8.75 4.29
CA ASP A 192 7.80 -8.22 5.50
C ASP A 192 8.94 -7.95 6.48
N LEU A 193 9.03 -6.71 6.96
CA LEU A 193 10.09 -6.28 7.87
C LEU A 193 10.02 -7.02 9.21
N MET A 194 8.80 -7.38 9.61
CA MET A 194 8.54 -8.13 10.82
C MET A 194 7.21 -8.85 10.63
N SER A 195 7.21 -10.17 10.82
CA SER A 195 5.99 -10.96 10.84
C SER A 195 5.62 -11.29 12.28
N ARG A 196 4.41 -10.93 12.68
CA ARG A 196 3.85 -11.31 13.97
C ARG A 196 2.58 -12.12 13.81
N LEU A 197 2.50 -13.17 14.60
CA LEU A 197 1.21 -13.80 14.88
C LEU A 197 0.41 -12.84 15.76
N ARG A 198 -0.78 -12.45 15.30
CA ARG A 198 -1.77 -11.78 16.14
C ARG A 198 -2.80 -12.83 16.51
N GLY A 199 -3.08 -12.92 17.80
CA GLY A 199 -4.08 -13.81 18.36
C GLY A 199 -4.68 -13.18 19.60
N TRP A 200 -5.68 -13.87 20.15
CA TRP A 200 -6.26 -13.53 21.43
C TRP A 200 -5.65 -14.45 22.48
N VAL A 201 -5.27 -13.87 23.62
CA VAL A 201 -4.81 -14.62 24.77
C VAL A 201 -5.90 -14.55 25.83
N PHE A 202 -6.41 -15.71 26.23
CA PHE A 202 -7.41 -15.81 27.29
C PHE A 202 -6.71 -16.17 28.59
N GLN A 203 -6.85 -15.32 29.60
CA GLN A 203 -6.41 -15.65 30.96
C GLN A 203 -7.40 -16.64 31.58
N ASN A 204 -6.90 -17.61 32.36
CA ASN A 204 -7.70 -18.64 33.03
C ASN A 204 -8.46 -19.56 32.06
N GLU A 205 -7.78 -20.05 31.03
CA GLU A 205 -8.32 -21.09 30.16
C GLU A 205 -8.72 -22.32 31.01
N GLY A 206 -9.94 -22.83 30.81
CA GLY A 206 -10.49 -23.98 31.55
C GLY A 206 -11.55 -23.64 32.60
N THR A 207 -11.58 -22.43 33.17
CA THR A 207 -12.66 -22.01 34.08
C THR A 207 -13.73 -21.18 33.39
N SER A 208 -13.36 -20.41 32.37
CA SER A 208 -14.28 -19.60 31.58
C SER A 208 -14.77 -20.34 30.33
N PRO A 209 -16.07 -20.29 29.99
CA PRO A 209 -16.57 -20.78 28.71
C PRO A 209 -16.21 -19.86 27.52
N LEU A 210 -15.61 -18.69 27.79
CA LEU A 210 -15.32 -17.67 26.79
C LEU A 210 -14.45 -18.16 25.62
N PRO A 211 -13.33 -18.89 25.84
CA PRO A 211 -12.51 -19.38 24.72
C PRO A 211 -13.31 -20.28 23.78
N ARG A 212 -14.16 -21.17 24.31
CA ARG A 212 -15.00 -22.07 23.49
C ARG A 212 -15.99 -21.30 22.64
N VAL A 213 -16.71 -20.35 23.24
CA VAL A 213 -17.67 -19.49 22.52
C VAL A 213 -16.97 -18.67 21.45
N PHE A 214 -15.78 -18.14 21.77
CA PHE A 214 -14.99 -17.35 20.84
C PHE A 214 -14.49 -18.18 19.65
N THR A 215 -14.03 -19.40 19.88
CA THR A 215 -13.65 -20.33 18.80
C THR A 215 -14.85 -20.61 17.89
N THR A 216 -16.01 -20.92 18.44
CA THR A 216 -17.24 -21.11 17.64
C THR A 216 -17.62 -19.84 16.84
N TYR A 217 -17.40 -18.66 17.40
CA TYR A 217 -17.61 -17.38 16.71
C TYR A 217 -16.62 -17.14 15.55
N LEU A 218 -15.37 -17.60 15.69
CA LEU A 218 -14.38 -17.55 14.62
C LEU A 218 -14.71 -18.58 13.52
N GLU A 219 -15.00 -19.83 13.90
CA GLU A 219 -15.30 -20.94 13.00
C GLU A 219 -16.58 -20.73 12.19
N SER A 220 -17.58 -20.04 12.76
CA SER A 220 -18.80 -19.67 12.02
C SER A 220 -18.57 -18.65 10.90
N GLY A 221 -17.39 -18.02 10.84
CA GLY A 221 -17.07 -16.97 9.88
C GLY A 221 -17.67 -15.60 10.22
N CYS A 222 -18.36 -15.45 11.36
CA CYS A 222 -18.91 -14.16 11.81
C CYS A 222 -17.82 -13.09 11.91
N TYR A 223 -16.64 -13.46 12.43
CA TYR A 223 -15.51 -12.54 12.51
C TYR A 223 -15.04 -12.04 11.15
N SER A 224 -14.92 -12.92 10.15
CA SER A 224 -14.52 -12.55 8.78
C SER A 224 -15.51 -11.57 8.15
N LYS A 225 -16.82 -11.80 8.34
CA LYS A 225 -17.86 -10.87 7.89
C LYS A 225 -17.79 -9.52 8.60
N LEU A 226 -17.57 -9.53 9.92
CA LEU A 226 -17.38 -8.29 10.68
C LEU A 226 -16.18 -7.49 10.15
N MET A 227 -15.08 -8.17 9.84
CA MET A 227 -13.89 -7.54 9.28
C MET A 227 -14.18 -6.92 7.90
N GLU A 228 -14.85 -7.65 7.00
CA GLU A 228 -15.29 -7.15 5.68
C GLU A 228 -16.12 -5.86 5.81
N HIS A 229 -17.09 -5.84 6.73
CA HIS A 229 -17.90 -4.65 6.99
C HIS A 229 -17.07 -3.49 7.56
N SER A 230 -16.08 -3.77 8.41
CA SER A 230 -15.19 -2.74 8.96
C SER A 230 -14.35 -2.07 7.85
N ILE A 231 -13.85 -2.86 6.91
CA ILE A 231 -13.10 -2.42 5.74
C ILE A 231 -13.99 -1.55 4.85
N LEU A 232 -15.18 -2.04 4.51
CA LEU A 232 -16.13 -1.31 3.68
C LEU A 232 -16.50 0.04 4.31
N ARG A 233 -16.75 0.08 5.62
CA ARG A 233 -17.04 1.32 6.34
C ARG A 233 -15.88 2.31 6.28
N SER A 234 -14.63 1.81 6.33
CA SER A 234 -13.44 2.66 6.20
C SER A 234 -13.36 3.30 4.80
N PHE A 235 -13.69 2.55 3.75
CA PHE A 235 -13.74 3.05 2.38
C PHE A 235 -14.84 4.09 2.17
N LEU A 236 -16.04 3.85 2.70
CA LEU A 236 -17.15 4.80 2.60
C LEU A 236 -16.83 6.14 3.27
N ARG A 237 -16.06 6.13 4.36
CA ARG A 237 -15.61 7.37 5.03
C ARG A 237 -14.65 8.18 4.16
N ARG A 238 -13.79 7.51 3.37
CA ARG A 238 -12.79 8.14 2.49
C ARG A 238 -13.38 8.64 1.17
N ARG A 239 -14.45 8.00 0.68
CA ARG A 239 -15.08 8.27 -0.63
C ARG A 239 -15.41 9.74 -0.91
N LYS A 240 -15.71 10.53 0.13
CA LYS A 240 -16.00 11.98 -0.03
C LYS A 240 -14.83 12.74 -0.69
N TRP A 241 -13.58 12.33 -0.43
CA TRP A 241 -12.39 12.99 -0.99
C TRP A 241 -12.00 12.45 -2.35
N THR A 242 -11.99 11.12 -2.48
CA THR A 242 -11.58 10.46 -3.72
C THR A 242 -12.45 10.87 -4.91
N ARG A 243 -13.76 11.08 -4.69
CA ARG A 243 -14.67 11.59 -5.73
C ARG A 243 -14.25 12.98 -6.26
N ASN A 244 -13.86 13.90 -5.37
CA ASN A 244 -13.44 15.24 -5.78
C ASN A 244 -12.08 15.21 -6.51
N ALA A 245 -11.18 14.31 -6.09
CA ALA A 245 -9.91 14.10 -6.78
C ALA A 245 -10.11 13.48 -8.17
N GLU A 246 -11.06 12.56 -8.31
CA GLU A 246 -11.41 11.95 -9.58
C GLU A 246 -12.06 12.97 -10.53
N GLU A 247 -13.00 13.79 -10.05
CA GLU A 247 -13.65 14.86 -10.83
C GLU A 247 -12.62 15.91 -11.31
N ASN A 248 -11.64 16.29 -10.49
CA ASN A 248 -10.57 17.20 -10.92
C ASN A 248 -9.59 16.56 -11.92
N ASN A 249 -9.38 15.24 -11.82
CA ASN A 249 -8.54 14.48 -12.75
C ASN A 249 -9.28 14.09 -14.05
N GLN A 250 -10.59 14.37 -14.18
CA GLN A 250 -11.34 14.14 -15.42
C GLN A 250 -10.83 14.97 -16.61
N HIS A 251 -10.02 16.01 -16.37
CA HIS A 251 -9.34 16.74 -17.46
C HIS A 251 -8.15 15.98 -18.06
N GLN A 252 -7.61 14.96 -17.37
CA GLN A 252 -6.81 13.93 -18.03
C GLN A 252 -7.76 12.93 -18.66
N ARG A 253 -8.16 13.28 -19.89
CA ARG A 253 -8.93 12.48 -20.85
C ARG A 253 -8.76 11.00 -20.54
N VAL A 254 -9.88 10.30 -20.40
CA VAL A 254 -9.97 8.88 -20.75
C VAL A 254 -9.11 8.74 -21.99
N PHE A 255 -7.94 8.09 -21.89
CA PHE A 255 -7.27 7.62 -23.08
C PHE A 255 -8.37 6.86 -23.77
N SER A 256 -8.84 7.36 -24.91
CA SER A 256 -9.58 6.53 -25.83
C SER A 256 -8.80 5.23 -25.83
N VAL A 257 -9.47 4.12 -25.54
CA VAL A 257 -8.88 2.85 -25.89
C VAL A 257 -8.72 2.98 -27.39
N ASP A 258 -7.52 3.41 -27.80
CA ASP A 258 -7.19 3.56 -29.20
C ASP A 258 -7.25 2.14 -29.70
N MET A 259 -8.38 1.83 -30.34
CA MET A 259 -8.64 0.57 -31.04
C MET A 259 -7.68 0.40 -32.23
N TYR A 260 -6.66 1.25 -32.34
CA TYR A 260 -5.58 1.21 -33.30
C TYR A 260 -4.64 0.05 -32.94
N GLY A 261 -4.83 -1.11 -33.56
CA GLY A 261 -3.92 -2.25 -33.45
C GLY A 261 -4.66 -3.58 -33.31
N ASN A 262 -5.21 -3.87 -32.14
CA ASN A 262 -5.72 -5.21 -31.84
C ASN A 262 -7.12 -5.51 -32.36
N ILE A 263 -8.01 -4.52 -32.52
CA ILE A 263 -9.35 -4.79 -33.08
C ILE A 263 -9.29 -4.90 -34.60
N GLN A 264 -8.36 -4.18 -35.23
CA GLN A 264 -8.20 -4.14 -36.68
C GLN A 264 -7.79 -5.51 -37.25
N THR A 265 -6.95 -6.27 -36.53
CA THR A 265 -6.56 -7.63 -36.92
C THR A 265 -7.76 -8.59 -36.92
N ILE A 266 -8.70 -8.44 -35.96
CA ILE A 266 -9.93 -9.24 -35.92
C ILE A 266 -10.79 -8.95 -37.15
N PHE A 267 -10.93 -7.69 -37.54
CA PHE A 267 -11.67 -7.31 -38.76
C PHE A 267 -11.01 -7.84 -40.03
N TYR A 268 -9.68 -7.85 -40.12
CA TYR A 268 -8.97 -8.42 -41.27
C TYR A 268 -9.14 -9.94 -41.37
N ILE A 269 -9.03 -10.66 -40.26
CA ILE A 269 -9.24 -12.11 -40.23
C ILE A 269 -10.69 -12.44 -40.62
N PHE A 270 -11.65 -11.71 -40.06
CA PHE A 270 -13.07 -11.90 -40.37
C PHE A 270 -13.37 -11.59 -41.84
N GLY A 271 -12.83 -10.48 -42.38
CA GLY A 271 -12.97 -10.13 -43.79
C GLY A 271 -12.35 -11.17 -44.72
N PHE A 272 -11.18 -11.72 -44.38
CA PHE A 272 -10.54 -12.77 -45.15
C PHE A 272 -11.37 -14.07 -45.17
N LEU A 273 -11.93 -14.47 -44.03
CA LEU A 273 -12.81 -15.64 -43.94
C LEU A 273 -14.09 -15.47 -44.78
N LEU A 274 -14.69 -14.27 -44.76
CA LEU A 274 -15.83 -13.95 -45.62
C LEU A 274 -15.46 -13.98 -47.11
N ALA A 275 -14.28 -13.51 -47.48
CA ALA A 275 -13.82 -13.55 -48.86
C ALA A 275 -13.61 -14.99 -49.35
N VAL A 276 -12.99 -15.86 -48.53
CA VAL A 276 -12.77 -17.27 -48.86
C VAL A 276 -14.09 -18.03 -49.01
N THR A 277 -15.03 -17.84 -48.07
CA THR A 277 -16.35 -18.49 -48.13
C THR A 277 -17.15 -18.04 -49.35
N PHE A 278 -17.11 -16.75 -49.68
CA PHE A 278 -17.72 -16.22 -50.90
C PHE A 278 -17.09 -16.83 -52.16
N PHE A 279 -15.76 -16.98 -52.19
CA PHE A 279 -15.05 -17.55 -53.34
C PHE A 279 -15.41 -19.03 -53.57
N VAL A 280 -15.47 -19.83 -52.49
CA VAL A 280 -15.91 -21.23 -52.56
C VAL A 280 -17.34 -21.31 -53.10
N TRP A 281 -18.25 -20.48 -52.58
CA TRP A 281 -19.63 -20.43 -53.03
C TRP A 281 -19.76 -20.10 -54.52
N VAL A 282 -19.02 -19.10 -55.02
CA VAL A 282 -19.00 -18.76 -56.45
C VAL A 282 -18.46 -19.92 -57.29
N SER A 283 -17.41 -20.60 -56.83
CA SER A 283 -16.82 -21.73 -57.54
C SER A 283 -17.79 -22.91 -57.67
N GLU A 284 -18.50 -23.24 -56.59
CA GLU A 284 -19.53 -24.29 -56.58
C GLU A 284 -20.70 -23.92 -57.48
N PHE A 285 -21.15 -22.65 -57.44
CA PHE A 285 -22.23 -22.16 -58.27
C PHE A 285 -21.91 -22.26 -59.77
N ILE A 286 -20.69 -21.89 -60.17
CA ILE A 286 -20.23 -22.02 -61.57
C ILE A 286 -20.13 -23.49 -61.97
N TYR A 287 -19.56 -24.34 -61.12
CA TYR A 287 -19.43 -25.77 -61.38
C TYR A 287 -20.80 -26.45 -61.55
N PHE A 288 -21.74 -26.14 -60.66
CA PHE A 288 -23.11 -26.66 -60.71
C PHE A 288 -23.85 -26.24 -61.99
N ASN A 289 -23.74 -24.96 -62.38
CA ASN A 289 -24.36 -24.47 -63.62
C ASN A 289 -23.76 -25.12 -64.86
N ARG A 290 -22.43 -25.32 -64.92
CA ARG A 290 -21.79 -26.02 -66.05
C ARG A 290 -22.23 -27.48 -66.13
N PHE A 291 -22.33 -28.17 -65.00
CA PHE A 291 -22.76 -29.57 -64.97
C PHE A 291 -24.20 -29.74 -65.46
N ASN A 292 -25.10 -28.83 -65.11
CA ASN A 292 -26.50 -28.88 -65.58
C ASN A 292 -26.63 -28.61 -67.08
N VAL A 293 -25.78 -27.75 -67.66
CA VAL A 293 -25.81 -27.46 -69.12
C VAL A 293 -25.34 -28.66 -69.94
N VAL A 294 -24.43 -29.49 -69.44
CA VAL A 294 -23.91 -30.67 -70.17
C VAL A 294 -24.87 -31.88 -70.10
N ARG A 295 -25.88 -31.84 -69.22
CA ARG A 295 -26.87 -32.93 -69.04
C ARG A 295 -28.17 -32.77 -69.84
N ILE A 296 -28.27 -31.73 -70.68
CA ILE A 296 -29.39 -31.47 -71.60
C ILE A 296 -28.94 -31.82 -73.01
#